data_AF-A0A7S1ZV94-F1
#
_entry.id   AF-A0A7S1ZV94-F1
#
_cell.length_a   1.000
_cell.length_b   1.000
_cell.length_c   1.000
_cell.angle_alpha   90.00
_cell.angle_beta   90.00
_cell.angle_gamma   90.00
#
_symmetry.space_group_name_H-M   'P 1'
#
loop_
_entity.id
_entity.type
_entity.pdbx_description
1 polymer ?
#
loop_
_entity_poly.entity_id
_entity_poly.type
_entity_poly.pdbx_seq_one_letter_code
_entity_poly.pdbx_strand_id
1 'polypeptide(L)'
;MEARHNLEGSSHSNKANFHEYTSSKILTRDKVSFGPIGRFEARIKLPRGQGIWPAFWMLPADNLYGGWPNSGEIDIMENIGKEGPNTVHGTIHYGLDWPKDQYNEEAIFLPPKQWG
;
A
#
# COMPACT_ATOMS: atom_id res chain seq x y z
N MET A 1 -1.37 -4.87 4.15
CA MET A 1 -1.52 -5.99 3.19
C MET A 1 -2.88 -6.62 3.42
N GLU A 2 -3.75 -6.71 2.41
CA GLU A 2 -5.06 -7.38 2.51
C GLU A 2 -5.04 -8.61 1.61
N ALA A 3 -5.32 -9.79 2.17
CA ALA A 3 -5.84 -10.90 1.42
C ALA A 3 -7.36 -10.73 1.39
N ARG A 4 -7.94 -10.45 0.22
CA ARG A 4 -9.40 -10.33 0.05
C ARG A 4 -10.02 -11.73 0.09
N HIS A 5 -11.07 -11.88 0.88
CA HIS A 5 -11.86 -13.10 1.00
C HIS A 5 -13.14 -12.97 0.17
N ASN A 6 -13.22 -13.68 -0.96
CA ASN A 6 -14.48 -13.92 -1.66
C ASN A 6 -14.94 -15.35 -1.34
N LEU A 7 -16.09 -15.50 -0.66
CA LEU A 7 -16.79 -16.78 -0.55
C LEU A 7 -18.01 -16.75 -1.47
N GLU A 8 -17.92 -17.43 -2.60
CA GLU A 8 -19.06 -18.12 -3.21
C GLU A 8 -18.55 -19.45 -3.78
N GLY A 9 -19.23 -20.56 -3.43
CA GLY A 9 -18.93 -21.88 -3.99
C GLY A 9 -19.06 -23.02 -2.99
N SER A 10 -20.27 -23.52 -2.82
CA SER A 10 -20.57 -24.76 -2.10
C SER A 10 -20.05 -26.01 -2.86
N SER A 11 -19.06 -26.73 -2.30
CA SER A 11 -19.13 -28.18 -2.09
C SER A 11 -17.87 -28.73 -1.39
N HIS A 12 -18.06 -29.29 -0.19
CA HIS A 12 -17.32 -30.41 0.42
C HIS A 12 -15.77 -30.47 0.32
N SER A 13 -15.06 -29.58 1.02
CA SER A 13 -14.05 -29.95 2.04
C SER A 13 -13.70 -28.71 2.87
N ASN A 14 -14.06 -28.69 4.16
CA ASN A 14 -13.71 -27.58 5.05
C ASN A 14 -12.23 -27.64 5.44
N LYS A 15 -11.34 -27.29 4.51
CA LYS A 15 -10.02 -26.79 4.90
C LYS A 15 -10.19 -25.30 5.18
N ALA A 16 -10.31 -24.93 6.44
CA ALA A 16 -10.07 -23.56 6.85
C ALA A 16 -8.70 -23.15 6.28
N ASN A 17 -8.67 -22.13 5.42
CA ASN A 17 -7.43 -21.61 4.86
C ASN A 17 -6.63 -20.94 5.98
N PHE A 18 -5.83 -21.72 6.69
CA PHE A 18 -4.88 -21.19 7.67
C PHE A 18 -3.78 -20.46 6.92
N HIS A 19 -3.72 -19.15 7.10
CA HIS A 19 -2.58 -18.35 6.68
C HIS A 19 -1.55 -18.34 7.79
N GLU A 20 -0.28 -18.58 7.45
CA GLU A 20 0.84 -18.57 8.40
C GLU A 20 1.15 -17.17 8.95
N TYR A 21 0.63 -16.12 8.28
CA TYR A 21 0.89 -14.73 8.60
C TYR A 21 -0.43 -13.99 8.85
N THR A 22 -0.41 -13.12 9.85
CA THR A 22 -1.46 -12.14 10.10
C THR A 22 -0.86 -10.73 10.03
N SER A 23 -1.68 -9.75 9.64
CA SER A 23 -1.26 -8.36 9.51
C SER A 23 -2.45 -7.44 9.78
N SER A 24 -2.27 -6.14 9.54
CA SER A 24 -3.34 -5.15 9.65
C SER A 24 -3.35 -4.25 8.42
N LYS A 25 -4.56 -3.84 8.02
CA LYS A 25 -4.80 -2.80 7.02
C LYS A 25 -5.89 -1.89 7.56
N ILE A 26 -5.55 -0.64 7.81
CA ILE A 26 -6.47 0.36 8.33
C ILE A 26 -6.74 1.35 7.20
N LEU A 27 -8.02 1.63 6.96
CA LEU A 27 -8.47 2.53 5.89
C LEU A 27 -9.41 3.58 6.47
N THR A 28 -9.36 4.79 5.90
CA THR A 28 -10.35 5.85 6.18
C THR A 28 -11.51 5.87 5.18
N ARG A 29 -11.57 4.87 4.29
CA ARG A 29 -12.60 4.73 3.25
C ARG A 29 -14.01 4.87 3.86
N ASP A 30 -14.85 5.66 3.21
CA ASP A 30 -16.23 5.96 3.63
C ASP A 30 -16.35 6.62 5.02
N LYS A 31 -15.26 7.17 5.56
CA LYS A 31 -15.21 7.89 6.84
C LYS A 31 -14.63 9.28 6.70
N VAL A 32 -13.41 9.36 6.14
CA VAL A 32 -12.69 10.62 5.93
C VAL A 32 -11.97 10.55 4.60
N SER A 33 -12.22 11.56 3.77
CA SER A 33 -11.47 11.88 2.56
C SER A 33 -11.02 13.32 2.61
N PHE A 34 -10.01 13.65 1.82
CA PHE A 34 -9.44 14.99 1.75
C PHE A 34 -9.54 15.52 0.33
N GLY A 35 -9.53 16.85 0.19
CA GLY A 35 -9.54 17.50 -1.11
C GLY A 35 -8.27 17.19 -1.93
N PRO A 36 -8.26 17.56 -3.22
CA PRO A 36 -7.20 17.19 -4.16
C PRO A 36 -5.83 17.83 -3.86
N ILE A 37 -5.76 18.79 -2.93
CA ILE A 37 -4.53 19.49 -2.56
C ILE A 37 -4.46 19.50 -1.02
N GLY A 38 -3.31 19.06 -0.49
CA GLY A 38 -3.05 19.03 0.94
C GLY A 38 -1.65 18.57 1.28
N ARG A 39 -1.26 18.74 2.54
CA ARG A 39 -0.03 18.18 3.12
C ARG A 39 -0.41 17.06 4.07
N PHE A 40 0.10 15.86 3.82
CA PHE A 40 -0.13 14.67 4.63
C PHE A 40 1.20 14.23 5.23
N GLU A 41 1.23 14.02 6.54
CA GLU A 41 2.45 13.64 7.25
C GLU A 41 2.18 12.48 8.20
N ALA A 42 3.10 11.54 8.23
CA ALA A 42 3.11 10.45 9.19
C ALA A 42 4.52 10.25 9.75
N ARG A 43 4.62 10.02 11.06
CA ARG A 43 5.88 9.68 11.73
C ARG A 43 5.85 8.18 12.09
N ILE A 44 6.52 7.38 11.27
CA ILE A 44 6.44 5.91 11.32
C ILE A 44 7.81 5.32 11.68
N LYS A 45 7.83 4.31 12.57
CA LYS A 45 9.00 3.47 12.80
C LYS A 45 8.79 2.16 12.04
N LEU A 46 9.69 1.86 11.10
CA LEU A 46 9.55 0.69 10.24
C LEU A 46 10.03 -0.61 10.92
N PRO A 47 9.33 -1.74 10.69
CA PRO A 47 9.86 -3.07 10.97
C PRO A 47 11.02 -3.41 10.03
N ARG A 48 11.72 -4.52 10.30
CA ARG A 48 12.81 -5.04 9.45
C ARG A 48 12.58 -6.52 9.20
N GLY A 49 13.03 -7.02 8.05
CA GLY A 49 13.05 -8.45 7.75
C GLY A 49 12.58 -8.77 6.34
N GLN A 50 13.14 -9.83 5.77
CA GLN A 50 12.72 -10.37 4.48
C GLN A 50 11.23 -10.74 4.53
N GLY A 51 10.48 -10.36 3.49
CA GLY A 51 9.04 -10.65 3.37
C GLY A 51 8.11 -9.64 4.05
N ILE A 52 8.65 -8.64 4.76
CA ILE A 52 7.86 -7.56 5.35
C ILE A 52 7.75 -6.38 4.35
N TRP A 53 6.55 -5.83 4.22
CA TRP A 53 6.25 -4.69 3.34
C TRP A 53 5.24 -3.74 4.02
N PRO A 54 5.71 -2.80 4.86
CA PRO A 54 4.87 -1.74 5.39
C PRO A 54 4.67 -0.67 4.31
N ALA A 55 3.46 -0.10 4.27
CA ALA A 55 3.11 0.96 3.34
C ALA A 55 2.23 2.02 4.02
N PHE A 56 2.41 3.27 3.62
CA PHE A 56 1.53 4.40 3.91
C PHE A 56 1.22 5.11 2.59
N TRP A 57 -0.04 5.09 2.21
CA TRP A 57 -0.48 5.34 0.84
C TRP A 57 -1.91 5.87 0.83
N MET A 58 -2.35 6.34 -0.33
CA MET A 58 -3.66 6.94 -0.54
C MET A 58 -4.31 6.40 -1.82
N LEU A 59 -5.63 6.19 -1.74
CA LEU A 59 -6.51 5.98 -2.88
C LEU A 59 -7.47 7.17 -3.05
N PRO A 60 -8.01 7.38 -4.26
CA PRO A 60 -9.09 8.33 -4.45
C PRO A 60 -10.32 7.92 -3.63
N ALA A 61 -11.08 8.92 -3.17
CA ALA A 61 -12.35 8.67 -2.49
C ALA A 61 -13.37 8.03 -3.44
N ASP A 62 -13.38 8.51 -4.69
CA ASP A 62 -14.27 8.07 -5.75
C ASP A 62 -13.48 7.60 -6.97
N ASN A 63 -13.92 6.51 -7.58
CA ASN A 63 -13.30 5.94 -8.78
C ASN A 63 -13.79 6.64 -10.07
N LEU A 64 -13.62 7.96 -10.15
CA LEU A 64 -14.16 8.80 -11.24
C LEU A 64 -13.68 8.39 -12.63
N TYR A 65 -12.48 7.82 -12.74
CA TYR A 65 -11.86 7.43 -13.99
C TYR A 65 -11.88 5.90 -14.21
N GLY A 66 -12.60 5.16 -13.37
CA GLY A 66 -12.68 3.69 -13.39
C GLY A 66 -11.90 3.03 -12.25
N GLY A 67 -11.72 1.71 -12.34
CA GLY A 67 -10.96 0.95 -11.35
C GLY A 67 -9.49 1.36 -11.28
N TRP A 68 -8.74 0.73 -10.38
CA TRP A 68 -7.29 0.88 -10.35
C TRP A 68 -6.67 0.35 -11.66
N PRO A 69 -5.66 1.03 -12.25
CA PRO A 69 -4.99 2.24 -11.76
C PRO A 69 -5.62 3.55 -12.26
N ASN A 70 -6.70 3.48 -13.04
CA ASN A 70 -7.25 4.62 -13.79
C ASN A 70 -7.61 5.81 -12.91
N SER A 71 -8.12 5.56 -11.70
CA SER A 71 -8.44 6.62 -10.73
C SER A 71 -7.27 7.02 -9.82
N GLY A 72 -6.14 6.33 -9.92
CA GLY A 72 -4.87 6.69 -9.27
C GLY A 72 -4.60 6.01 -7.93
N GLU A 73 -3.33 6.05 -7.54
CA GLU A 73 -2.79 5.69 -6.22
C GLU A 73 -1.54 6.54 -5.94
N ILE A 74 -1.39 6.99 -4.70
CA ILE A 74 -0.20 7.72 -4.24
C ILE A 74 0.38 6.95 -3.06
N ASP A 75 1.54 6.32 -3.28
CA ASP A 75 2.32 5.69 -2.24
C ASP A 75 3.28 6.71 -1.65
N ILE A 76 2.91 7.24 -0.47
CA ILE A 76 3.72 8.23 0.25
C ILE A 76 5.00 7.59 0.80
N MET A 77 4.90 6.33 1.23
CA MET A 77 6.03 5.56 1.72
C MET A 77 5.74 4.06 1.57
N GLU A 78 6.60 3.37 0.83
CA GLU A 78 6.75 1.92 0.88
C GLU A 78 8.16 1.55 1.34
N ASN A 79 8.29 0.39 1.99
CA ASN A 79 9.60 -0.17 2.30
C ASN A 79 9.61 -1.65 1.95
N ILE A 80 10.65 -2.09 1.26
CA ILE A 80 10.90 -3.51 1.05
C ILE A 80 11.80 -3.96 2.19
N GLY A 81 11.27 -4.75 3.14
CA GLY A 81 11.95 -5.03 4.42
C GLY A 81 13.33 -5.67 4.30
N LYS A 82 13.65 -6.26 3.14
CA LYS A 82 14.99 -6.81 2.80
C LYS A 82 16.05 -5.73 2.58
N GLU A 83 15.65 -4.54 2.16
CA GLU A 83 16.54 -3.40 1.90
C GLU A 83 16.90 -2.64 3.18
N GLY A 84 16.24 -3.00 4.28
CA GLY A 84 16.33 -2.30 5.55
C GLY A 84 15.47 -1.03 5.56
N PRO A 85 15.29 -0.40 6.73
CA PRO A 85 14.34 0.70 6.91
C PRO A 85 14.93 2.06 6.53
N ASN A 86 16.14 2.07 5.95
CA ASN A 86 16.82 3.28 5.50
C ASN A 86 16.55 3.55 4.01
N THR A 87 15.86 2.66 3.30
CA THR A 87 15.39 2.90 1.94
C THR A 87 13.88 2.88 1.93
N VAL A 88 13.26 3.89 1.35
CA VAL A 88 11.80 3.92 1.13
C VAL A 88 11.50 4.32 -0.30
N HIS A 89 10.37 3.87 -0.82
CA HIS A 89 9.92 4.18 -2.17
C HIS A 89 8.69 5.08 -2.09
N GLY A 90 8.65 6.09 -2.96
CA GLY A 90 7.45 6.86 -3.25
C GLY A 90 7.01 6.55 -4.67
N THR A 91 5.74 6.20 -4.85
CA THR A 91 5.21 5.74 -6.14
C THR A 91 3.91 6.45 -6.46
N ILE A 92 3.70 6.75 -7.74
CA ILE A 92 2.39 7.14 -8.26
C ILE A 92 1.96 6.10 -9.28
N HIS A 93 0.77 5.51 -9.12
CA HIS A 93 0.17 4.63 -10.12
C HIS A 93 -0.95 5.36 -10.85
N TYR A 94 -0.99 5.19 -12.18
CA TYR A 94 -1.97 5.82 -13.07
C TYR A 94 -2.07 5.02 -14.38
N GLY A 95 -2.83 5.53 -15.34
CA GLY A 95 -2.90 4.95 -16.68
C GLY A 95 -4.24 4.28 -16.95
N LEU A 96 -4.23 3.24 -17.78
CA LEU A 96 -5.43 2.47 -18.12
C LEU A 96 -5.35 1.08 -17.48
N ASP A 97 -6.41 0.30 -17.66
CA ASP A 97 -6.42 -1.10 -17.25
C ASP A 97 -5.20 -1.85 -17.81
N TRP A 98 -4.77 -2.87 -17.07
CA TRP A 98 -3.70 -3.77 -17.51
C TRP A 98 -3.89 -4.21 -18.98
N PRO A 99 -2.82 -4.25 -19.80
CA PRO A 99 -1.40 -4.06 -19.47
C PRO A 99 -0.91 -2.61 -19.66
N LYS A 100 -1.82 -1.64 -19.68
CA LYS A 100 -1.51 -0.22 -19.93
C LYS A 100 -1.45 0.60 -18.65
N ASP A 101 -1.33 -0.06 -17.51
CA ASP A 101 -1.01 0.54 -16.24
C ASP A 101 0.38 1.18 -16.30
N GLN A 102 0.56 2.30 -15.62
CA GLN A 102 1.78 3.08 -15.58
C GLN A 102 2.11 3.46 -14.14
N TYR A 103 3.38 3.66 -13.86
CA TYR A 103 3.82 4.19 -12.58
C TYR A 103 5.12 4.97 -12.72
N ASN A 104 5.35 5.90 -11.79
CA ASN A 104 6.67 6.48 -11.56
C ASN A 104 7.05 6.22 -10.11
N GLU A 105 8.26 5.71 -9.89
CA GLU A 105 8.80 5.38 -8.56
C GLU A 105 10.10 6.15 -8.34
N GLU A 106 10.30 6.62 -7.11
CA GLU A 106 11.59 7.11 -6.62
C GLU A 106 11.94 6.45 -5.29
N ALA A 107 13.14 5.88 -5.20
CA ALA A 107 13.69 5.33 -3.97
C ALA A 107 14.56 6.39 -3.27
N ILE A 108 14.28 6.65 -1.99
CA ILE A 108 15.00 7.60 -1.15
C ILE A 108 15.76 6.84 -0.07
N PHE A 109 17.07 7.04 -0.03
CA PHE A 109 17.88 6.61 1.10
C PHE A 109 17.85 7.66 2.21
N LEU A 110 17.28 7.29 3.36
CA LEU A 110 17.28 8.07 4.58
C LEU A 110 18.54 7.73 5.37
N PRO A 111 19.49 8.67 5.53
CA PRO A 111 20.69 8.41 6.31
C PRO A 111 20.30 8.03 7.74
N PRO A 112 21.06 7.14 8.41
CA PRO A 112 20.87 6.87 9.82
C PRO A 112 20.81 8.18 10.59
N LYS A 113 19.85 8.30 11.51
CA LYS A 113 19.72 9.50 12.33
C LYS A 113 21.01 9.67 13.14
N GLN A 114 21.86 10.61 12.72
CA GLN A 114 23.09 10.97 13.42
C GLN A 114 22.68 11.80 14.63
N TRP A 115 22.44 11.17 15.77
CA TRP A 115 22.40 11.90 17.02
C TRP A 115 23.84 12.12 17.48
N GLY A 116 24.22 13.38 17.67
CA GLY A 116 25.34 13.77 18.54
C GLY A 116 24.89 13.82 19.99
#